data_AF-A0A8H7L267-F1
#
_entry.id   AF-A0A8H7L267-F1
#
_cell.length_a   1.000
_cell.length_b   1.000
_cell.length_c   1.000
_cell.angle_alpha   90.00
_cell.angle_beta   90.00
_cell.angle_gamma   90.00
#
_symmetry.space_group_name_H-M   'P 1'
#
loop_
_entity.id
_entity.type
_entity.pdbx_description
1 polymer ?
#
loop_
_entity_poly.entity_id
_entity_poly.type
_entity_poly.pdbx_seq_one_letter_code
_entity_poly.pdbx_strand_id
1 'polypeptide(L)'
;MAATSPTRTVYLPLETLDKCAKCSKTTDLRLCSSCSEQIYCSAQCQTADWPSHKPICGKTDKIDLSSFYPFLACLVEASHLQGDKNVSPALSHQIVNNPHPTLPPTEFPDGWAGRPVILGNPLTTPPGSDEWWPSAPTPNVRGKLLRRIMREGSVLPIVTAVCIALLAEMYTTTKKRRVRLRYKSSPISDFGIAMGSARVTNQDKLAYFRLADGSFDHGQDPDKHYWIYFTTIRGEDILLDCAMFTFNMCLMVNETGTYLPQLKPISQFAPAYFRDRKLNDNSPDLHTERKRMSVLRSQTLRETVANSVDGFTGADIAVFTSFMQRLSNKKCTVKESDLAGTYASLHCGFMRLCIQERRWENWPPTPELAIEQDPGESIGGDDGSEEWFAYLKKWKKMKKAGKVGNETMAQAHRAWRDKWEAARK
;
A
#
# COMPACT_ATOMS: atom_id res chain seq x y z
N MET A 1 -3.45 22.11 35.91
CA MET A 1 -2.45 21.24 35.25
C MET A 1 -3.15 19.96 34.86
N ALA A 2 -3.28 19.67 33.57
CA ALA A 2 -3.86 18.39 33.13
C ALA A 2 -2.88 17.26 33.49
N ALA A 3 -3.39 16.18 34.09
CA ALA A 3 -2.56 15.01 34.40
C ALA A 3 -2.05 14.40 33.08
N THR A 4 -0.74 14.18 32.97
CA THR A 4 -0.13 13.56 31.79
C THR A 4 -0.60 12.12 31.65
N SER A 5 -1.02 11.73 30.46
CA SER A 5 -1.39 10.34 30.16
C SER A 5 -0.20 9.41 30.42
N PRO A 6 -0.42 8.19 30.95
CA PRO A 6 0.68 7.26 31.21
C PRO A 6 1.39 6.87 29.90
N THR A 7 2.72 6.91 29.90
CA THR A 7 3.55 6.50 28.77
C THR A 7 3.28 5.05 28.38
N ARG A 8 3.15 4.80 27.08
CA ARG A 8 2.88 3.45 26.54
C ARG A 8 4.19 2.75 26.19
N THR A 9 4.26 1.45 26.47
CA THR A 9 5.44 0.65 26.10
C THR A 9 5.23 -0.01 24.74
N VAL A 10 6.21 0.11 23.84
CA VAL A 10 6.24 -0.61 22.56
C VAL A 10 6.82 -2.01 22.77
N TYR A 11 6.07 -3.05 22.41
CA TYR A 11 6.50 -4.44 22.53
C TYR A 11 6.79 -5.01 21.14
N LEU A 12 8.07 -5.21 20.87
CA LEU A 12 8.54 -5.76 19.61
C LEU A 12 8.24 -7.27 19.51
N PRO A 13 7.69 -7.75 18.38
CA PRO A 13 7.67 -9.17 18.07
C PRO A 13 9.08 -9.75 17.98
N LEU A 14 9.18 -11.07 17.98
CA LEU A 14 10.42 -11.76 17.61
C LEU A 14 10.73 -11.55 16.13
N GLU A 15 12.00 -11.39 15.79
CA GLU A 15 12.47 -11.22 14.40
C GLU A 15 12.55 -12.56 13.68
N THR A 16 13.09 -13.56 14.38
CA THR A 16 13.41 -14.88 13.86
C THR A 16 13.01 -15.97 14.87
N LEU A 17 12.91 -17.21 14.38
CA LEU A 17 12.74 -18.40 15.20
C LEU A 17 14.12 -19.02 15.46
N ASP A 18 14.80 -18.57 16.51
CA ASP A 18 16.19 -18.97 16.75
C ASP A 18 16.33 -20.28 17.52
N LYS A 19 15.80 -20.31 18.75
CA LYS A 19 15.96 -21.44 19.66
C LYS A 19 14.81 -21.58 20.64
N CYS A 20 14.58 -22.81 21.08
CA CYS A 20 13.65 -23.14 22.15
C CYS A 20 14.09 -22.47 23.46
N ALA A 21 13.18 -21.75 24.10
CA ALA A 21 13.43 -21.08 25.37
C ALA A 21 13.81 -22.02 26.52
N LYS A 22 13.38 -23.29 26.46
CA LYS A 22 13.59 -24.26 27.53
C LYS A 22 14.84 -25.12 27.34
N CYS A 23 15.08 -25.61 26.13
CA CYS A 23 16.13 -26.60 25.85
C CYS A 23 17.14 -26.16 24.77
N SER A 24 17.01 -24.93 24.25
CA SER A 24 17.89 -24.35 23.24
C SER A 24 17.97 -25.09 21.89
N LYS A 25 17.16 -26.12 21.64
CA LYS A 25 17.02 -26.76 20.32
C LYS A 25 16.60 -25.73 19.27
N THR A 26 17.08 -25.88 18.05
CA THR A 26 16.83 -24.97 16.91
C THR A 26 15.88 -25.57 15.86
N THR A 27 15.43 -26.81 16.05
CA THR A 27 14.50 -27.50 15.14
C THR A 27 13.07 -27.51 15.70
N ASP A 28 12.09 -27.70 14.81
CA ASP A 28 10.67 -27.86 15.14
C ASP A 28 10.09 -26.73 15.99
N LEU A 29 10.61 -25.52 15.79
CA LEU A 29 10.27 -24.35 16.57
C LEU A 29 8.83 -23.91 16.32
N ARG A 30 8.12 -23.69 17.41
CA ARG A 30 6.73 -23.23 17.45
C ARG A 30 6.65 -22.06 18.43
N LEU A 31 5.77 -21.13 18.14
CA LEU A 31 5.48 -20.04 19.04
C LEU A 31 4.41 -20.46 20.05
N CYS A 32 4.48 -19.88 21.26
CA CYS A 32 3.42 -19.97 22.25
C CYS A 32 2.07 -19.61 21.59
N SER A 33 1.10 -20.52 21.66
CA SER A 33 -0.21 -20.33 21.01
C SER A 33 -0.99 -19.14 21.55
N SER A 34 -0.76 -18.75 22.81
CA SER A 34 -1.41 -17.58 23.44
C SER A 34 -0.75 -16.26 23.02
N CYS A 35 0.51 -16.02 23.40
CA CYS A 35 1.16 -14.72 23.22
C CYS A 35 1.86 -14.56 21.86
N SER A 36 2.33 -15.66 21.25
CA SER A 36 3.20 -15.70 20.07
C SER A 36 4.58 -15.03 20.23
N GLU A 37 5.06 -14.91 21.46
CA GLU A 37 6.32 -14.19 21.78
C GLU A 37 7.39 -15.09 22.40
N GLN A 38 7.06 -16.33 22.73
CA GLN A 38 8.02 -17.31 23.26
C GLN A 38 8.13 -18.50 22.29
N ILE A 39 9.35 -18.97 22.07
CA ILE A 39 9.65 -20.06 21.14
C ILE A 39 9.86 -21.37 21.91
N TYR A 40 9.25 -22.45 21.45
CA TYR A 40 9.41 -23.80 21.99
C TYR A 40 9.54 -24.82 20.86
N CYS A 41 10.37 -25.85 21.03
CA CYS A 41 10.43 -26.96 20.08
C CYS A 41 9.32 -28.00 20.28
N SER A 42 8.61 -27.96 21.42
CA SER A 42 7.57 -28.94 21.77
C SER A 42 6.63 -28.42 22.86
N ALA A 43 5.44 -29.03 22.96
CA ALA A 43 4.50 -28.74 24.05
C ALA A 43 5.09 -29.07 25.43
N GLN A 44 5.93 -30.11 25.53
CA GLN A 44 6.64 -30.46 26.77
C GLN A 44 7.56 -29.32 27.24
N CYS A 45 8.33 -28.73 26.32
CA CYS A 45 9.18 -27.57 26.64
C CYS A 45 8.36 -26.36 27.06
N GLN A 46 7.21 -26.12 26.42
CA GLN A 46 6.29 -25.05 26.81
C GLN A 46 5.72 -25.28 28.22
N THR A 47 5.24 -26.49 28.55
CA THR A 47 4.73 -26.83 29.89
C THR A 47 5.83 -26.71 30.95
N ALA A 48 7.05 -27.15 30.64
CA ALA A 48 8.18 -27.08 31.57
C ALA A 48 8.72 -25.65 31.79
N ASP A 49 8.43 -24.71 30.88
CA ASP A 49 8.70 -23.28 31.03
C ASP A 49 7.46 -22.50 31.53
N TRP A 50 6.32 -23.17 31.67
CA TRP A 50 5.07 -22.50 31.99
C TRP A 50 5.09 -21.73 33.33
N PRO A 51 5.69 -22.23 34.42
CA PRO A 51 5.76 -21.48 35.67
C PRO A 51 6.45 -20.12 35.54
N SER A 52 7.52 -20.02 34.74
CA SER A 52 8.26 -18.79 34.45
C SER A 52 7.56 -17.92 33.39
N HIS A 53 6.96 -18.55 32.38
CA HIS A 53 6.33 -17.83 31.27
C HIS A 53 4.93 -17.29 31.60
N LYS A 54 4.13 -18.01 32.40
CA LYS A 54 2.73 -17.66 32.70
C LYS A 54 2.54 -16.22 33.20
N PRO A 55 3.37 -15.67 34.11
CA PRO A 55 3.20 -14.30 34.59
C PRO A 55 3.36 -13.23 33.51
N ILE A 56 4.18 -13.50 32.49
CA ILE A 56 4.46 -12.59 31.37
C ILE A 56 3.67 -12.94 30.10
N CYS A 57 3.01 -14.10 30.07
CA CYS A 57 2.20 -14.55 28.95
C CYS A 57 0.90 -13.73 28.88
N GLY A 58 0.87 -12.73 27.99
CA GLY A 58 -0.33 -11.97 27.66
C GLY A 58 -1.24 -12.68 26.63
N LYS A 59 -2.53 -12.33 26.63
CA LYS A 59 -3.45 -12.66 25.53
C LYS A 59 -3.20 -11.69 24.39
N THR A 60 -2.86 -12.21 23.22
CA THR A 60 -2.61 -11.43 22.01
C THR A 60 -3.72 -11.70 21.00
N ASP A 61 -4.46 -10.67 20.62
CA ASP A 61 -5.35 -10.72 19.46
C ASP A 61 -4.50 -10.71 18.20
N LYS A 62 -4.71 -11.70 17.33
CA LYS A 62 -3.93 -11.87 16.10
C LYS A 62 -4.83 -11.58 14.92
N ILE A 63 -4.57 -10.47 14.24
CA ILE A 63 -5.36 -10.02 13.10
C ILE A 63 -4.66 -10.48 11.81
N ASP A 64 -5.40 -11.13 10.92
CA ASP A 64 -4.85 -11.53 9.62
C ASP A 64 -4.70 -10.30 8.72
N LEU A 65 -3.49 -10.09 8.22
CA LEU A 65 -3.15 -8.98 7.33
C LEU A 65 -4.00 -9.00 6.05
N SER A 66 -4.37 -10.19 5.55
CA SER A 66 -5.17 -10.35 4.33
C SER A 66 -6.59 -9.80 4.46
N SER A 67 -7.16 -9.82 5.67
CA SER A 67 -8.47 -9.20 5.95
C SER A 67 -8.33 -7.77 6.48
N PHE A 68 -7.13 -7.35 6.90
CA PHE A 68 -6.88 -6.05 7.54
C PHE A 68 -6.30 -4.98 6.60
N TYR A 69 -5.54 -5.37 5.57
CA TYR A 69 -4.98 -4.40 4.62
C TYR A 69 -6.03 -3.49 3.92
N PRO A 70 -7.29 -3.90 3.70
CA PRO A 70 -8.32 -3.02 3.15
C PRO A 70 -8.53 -1.76 4.00
N PHE A 71 -8.46 -1.90 5.33
CA PHE A 71 -8.53 -0.77 6.24
C PHE A 71 -7.31 0.15 6.09
N LEU A 72 -6.11 -0.41 5.94
CA LEU A 72 -4.90 0.39 5.67
C LEU A 72 -5.00 1.16 4.35
N ALA A 73 -5.54 0.54 3.31
CA ALA A 73 -5.82 1.21 2.03
C ALA A 73 -6.87 2.33 2.20
N CYS A 74 -7.90 2.12 3.02
CA CYS A 74 -8.89 3.16 3.34
C CYS A 74 -8.27 4.34 4.09
N LEU A 75 -7.27 4.13 4.96
CA LEU A 75 -6.54 5.24 5.60
C LEU A 75 -5.76 6.06 4.57
N VAL A 76 -5.13 5.40 3.59
CA VAL A 76 -4.45 6.08 2.47
C VAL A 76 -5.46 6.91 1.65
N GLU A 77 -6.60 6.32 1.30
CA GLU A 77 -7.67 7.04 0.58
C GLU A 77 -8.20 8.23 1.38
N ALA A 78 -8.42 8.06 2.70
CA ALA A 78 -8.87 9.13 3.57
C ALA A 78 -7.89 10.32 3.59
N SER A 79 -6.58 10.06 3.47
CA SER A 79 -5.56 11.11 3.37
C SER A 79 -5.65 11.89 2.07
N HIS A 80 -5.90 11.22 0.93
CA HIS A 80 -6.08 11.88 -0.36
C HIS A 80 -7.31 12.78 -0.42
N LEU A 81 -8.32 12.50 0.41
CA LEU A 81 -9.55 13.28 0.51
C LEU A 81 -9.44 14.46 1.48
N GLN A 82 -8.34 14.61 2.22
CA GLN A 82 -8.11 15.77 3.08
C GLN A 82 -7.75 17.01 2.24
N GLY A 83 -8.38 18.15 2.55
CA GLY A 83 -8.18 19.41 1.82
C GLY A 83 -6.80 20.04 1.97
N ASP A 84 -5.96 19.55 2.88
CA ASP A 84 -4.63 20.10 3.12
C ASP A 84 -3.60 19.68 2.08
N LYS A 85 -3.86 18.67 1.24
CA LYS A 85 -2.89 18.21 0.25
C LYS A 85 -2.65 19.28 -0.83
N ASN A 86 -1.43 19.35 -1.37
CA ASN A 86 -1.14 20.18 -2.54
C ASN A 86 -2.05 19.73 -3.70
N VAL A 87 -2.88 20.65 -4.17
CA VAL A 87 -3.85 20.38 -5.23
C VAL A 87 -3.13 20.49 -6.57
N SER A 88 -3.23 19.45 -7.40
CA SER A 88 -2.71 19.50 -8.77
C SER A 88 -3.38 20.64 -9.55
N PRO A 89 -2.64 21.42 -10.35
CA PRO A 89 -3.22 22.48 -11.18
C PRO A 89 -4.31 21.95 -12.12
N ALA A 90 -4.24 20.67 -12.50
CA ALA A 90 -5.24 20.04 -13.34
C ALA A 90 -6.62 19.92 -12.68
N LEU A 91 -6.73 20.08 -11.34
CA LEU A 91 -8.01 20.09 -10.63
C LEU A 91 -8.67 21.47 -10.59
N SER A 92 -7.96 22.52 -11.02
CA SER A 92 -8.45 23.91 -11.04
C SER A 92 -8.49 24.53 -12.44
N HIS A 93 -8.18 23.75 -13.48
CA HIS A 93 -8.15 24.21 -14.88
C HIS A 93 -8.97 23.27 -15.76
N GLN A 94 -9.48 23.81 -16.86
CA GLN A 94 -10.13 23.02 -17.90
C GLN A 94 -9.11 22.12 -18.61
N ILE A 95 -9.47 20.86 -18.84
CA ILE A 95 -8.72 19.94 -19.70
C ILE A 95 -9.25 20.11 -21.13
N VAL A 96 -8.42 20.65 -22.01
CA VAL A 96 -8.82 21.01 -23.39
C VAL A 96 -8.47 19.96 -24.44
N ASN A 97 -7.67 18.95 -24.08
CA ASN A 97 -7.37 17.81 -24.94
C ASN A 97 -8.12 16.54 -24.49
N ASN A 98 -7.92 15.43 -25.21
CA ASN A 98 -8.45 14.13 -24.84
C ASN A 98 -7.31 13.22 -24.32
N PRO A 99 -7.01 13.18 -23.00
CA PRO A 99 -5.99 12.30 -22.42
C PRO A 99 -6.42 10.81 -22.36
N HIS A 100 -6.94 10.26 -23.46
CA HIS A 100 -7.41 8.87 -23.54
C HIS A 100 -6.26 7.85 -23.46
N PRO A 101 -6.46 6.66 -22.85
CA PRO A 101 -5.45 5.60 -22.79
C PRO A 101 -4.91 5.08 -24.11
N THR A 102 -5.70 5.22 -25.17
CA THR A 102 -5.32 4.75 -26.50
C THR A 102 -4.41 5.71 -27.24
N LEU A 103 -4.22 6.94 -26.75
CA LEU A 103 -3.30 7.89 -27.39
C LEU A 103 -1.85 7.56 -27.02
N PRO A 104 -0.91 7.64 -27.98
CA PRO A 104 0.50 7.45 -27.69
C PRO A 104 1.00 8.51 -26.71
N PRO A 105 1.95 8.18 -25.83
CA PRO A 105 2.58 9.16 -24.94
C PRO A 105 3.41 10.15 -25.78
N THR A 106 3.59 11.35 -25.24
CA THR A 106 4.40 12.40 -25.85
C THR A 106 5.74 12.47 -25.12
N GLU A 107 6.83 12.61 -25.87
CA GLU A 107 8.15 12.96 -25.32
C GLU A 107 8.24 14.49 -25.11
N PHE A 108 8.73 14.90 -23.95
CA PHE A 108 8.91 16.29 -23.54
C PHE A 108 10.38 16.72 -23.71
N PRO A 109 10.68 18.04 -23.75
CA PRO A 109 12.04 18.53 -24.01
C PRO A 109 13.11 18.06 -23.02
N ASP A 110 12.73 17.65 -21.81
CA ASP A 110 13.63 17.14 -20.78
C ASP A 110 13.83 15.61 -20.84
N GLY A 111 13.28 14.95 -21.87
CA GLY A 111 13.33 13.51 -22.04
C GLY A 111 12.29 12.74 -21.23
N TRP A 112 11.45 13.41 -20.45
CA TRP A 112 10.29 12.76 -19.85
C TRP A 112 9.29 12.34 -20.93
N ALA A 113 8.58 11.25 -20.70
CA ALA A 113 7.55 10.80 -21.62
C ALA A 113 6.31 10.38 -20.82
N GLY A 114 5.16 10.88 -21.25
CA GLY A 114 3.91 10.69 -20.53
C GLY A 114 2.72 11.10 -21.37
N ARG A 115 1.51 10.81 -20.87
CA ARG A 115 0.28 11.27 -21.49
C ARG A 115 0.05 12.74 -21.17
N PRO A 116 -0.03 13.63 -22.18
CA PRO A 116 -0.26 15.04 -21.93
C PRO A 116 -1.70 15.30 -21.48
N VAL A 117 -1.86 16.11 -20.43
CA VAL A 117 -3.10 16.71 -19.96
C VAL A 117 -2.93 18.22 -20.16
N ILE A 118 -3.58 18.77 -21.19
CA ILE A 118 -3.44 20.17 -21.59
C ILE A 118 -4.44 21.00 -20.79
N LEU A 119 -3.91 21.92 -19.99
CA LEU A 119 -4.64 22.80 -19.09
C LEU A 119 -4.92 24.14 -19.78
N GLY A 120 -6.21 24.41 -20.00
CA GLY A 120 -6.75 25.66 -20.53
C GLY A 120 -7.00 26.69 -19.44
N ASN A 121 -8.16 27.35 -19.47
CA ASN A 121 -8.49 28.41 -18.53
C ASN A 121 -8.73 27.87 -17.11
N PRO A 122 -8.42 28.66 -16.05
CA PRO A 122 -8.84 28.35 -14.69
C PRO A 122 -10.36 28.23 -14.59
N LEU A 123 -10.83 27.33 -13.73
CA LEU A 123 -12.25 27.09 -13.49
C LEU A 123 -12.67 27.61 -12.12
N THR A 124 -13.92 28.03 -12.05
CA THR A 124 -14.61 28.34 -10.79
C THR A 124 -15.45 27.16 -10.29
N THR A 125 -15.80 26.21 -11.17
CA THR A 125 -16.54 25.00 -10.81
C THR A 125 -15.63 23.91 -10.23
N PRO A 126 -16.17 23.01 -9.38
CA PRO A 126 -15.43 21.83 -8.93
C PRO A 126 -14.96 20.94 -10.11
N PRO A 127 -13.81 20.25 -9.96
CA PRO A 127 -13.34 19.33 -10.97
C PRO A 127 -14.29 18.12 -11.12
N GLY A 128 -14.27 17.47 -12.27
CA GLY A 128 -15.15 16.34 -12.60
C GLY A 128 -16.44 16.71 -13.34
N SER A 129 -16.74 18.00 -13.49
CA SER A 129 -17.88 18.50 -14.27
C SER A 129 -17.65 18.36 -15.79
N ASP A 130 -18.71 18.56 -16.58
CA ASP A 130 -18.59 18.69 -18.04
C ASP A 130 -17.71 19.88 -18.44
N GLU A 131 -17.73 20.97 -17.66
CA GLU A 131 -16.86 22.13 -17.90
C GLU A 131 -15.38 21.80 -17.65
N TRP A 132 -15.08 20.94 -16.66
CA TRP A 132 -13.74 20.51 -16.32
C TRP A 132 -13.06 19.73 -17.43
N TRP A 133 -13.78 18.79 -18.05
CA TRP A 133 -13.28 18.04 -19.21
C TRP A 133 -14.41 17.81 -20.22
N PRO A 134 -14.65 18.78 -21.12
CA PRO A 134 -15.79 18.75 -22.05
C PRO A 134 -15.70 17.65 -23.10
N SER A 135 -14.48 17.25 -23.46
CA SER A 135 -14.22 16.22 -24.47
C SER A 135 -14.16 14.80 -23.89
N ALA A 136 -14.48 14.62 -22.60
CA ALA A 136 -14.51 13.30 -21.99
C ALA A 136 -15.56 12.40 -22.68
N PRO A 137 -15.21 11.17 -23.10
CA PRO A 137 -16.15 10.28 -23.79
C PRO A 137 -17.37 9.92 -22.95
N THR A 138 -17.17 9.73 -21.64
CA THR A 138 -18.24 9.42 -20.68
C THR A 138 -17.93 10.01 -19.30
N PRO A 139 -18.95 10.19 -18.43
CA PRO A 139 -18.73 10.59 -17.04
C PRO A 139 -17.81 9.63 -16.26
N ASN A 140 -17.80 8.34 -16.60
CA ASN A 140 -16.95 7.34 -15.95
C ASN A 140 -15.46 7.54 -16.29
N VAL A 141 -15.14 7.77 -17.57
CA VAL A 141 -13.76 8.11 -18.01
C VAL A 141 -13.29 9.36 -17.27
N ARG A 142 -14.14 10.39 -17.23
CA ARG A 142 -13.85 11.65 -16.53
C ARG A 142 -13.60 11.44 -15.04
N GLY A 143 -14.48 10.68 -14.38
CA GLY A 143 -14.35 10.37 -12.95
C GLY A 143 -13.08 9.58 -12.63
N LYS A 144 -12.66 8.65 -13.49
CA LYS A 144 -11.43 7.89 -13.30
C LYS A 144 -10.19 8.79 -13.43
N LEU A 145 -10.13 9.65 -14.47
CA LEU A 145 -9.02 10.61 -14.60
C LEU A 145 -8.97 11.55 -13.40
N LEU A 146 -10.11 12.09 -12.96
CA LEU A 146 -10.21 12.91 -11.75
C LEU A 146 -9.57 12.22 -10.54
N ARG A 147 -9.99 10.98 -10.27
CA ARG A 147 -9.45 10.19 -9.16
C ARG A 147 -7.95 9.93 -9.30
N ARG A 148 -7.44 9.71 -10.51
CA ARG A 148 -5.99 9.53 -10.74
C ARG A 148 -5.22 10.78 -10.34
N ILE A 149 -5.66 11.95 -10.81
CA ILE A 149 -5.03 13.25 -10.50
C ILE A 149 -5.13 13.56 -9.01
N MET A 150 -6.30 13.36 -8.39
CA MET A 150 -6.50 13.60 -6.95
C MET A 150 -5.58 12.75 -6.07
N ARG A 151 -5.20 11.54 -6.51
CA ARG A 151 -4.35 10.61 -5.76
C ARG A 151 -2.85 10.85 -5.96
N GLU A 152 -2.43 11.72 -6.89
CA GLU A 152 -1.00 11.96 -7.14
C GLU A 152 -0.28 12.72 -6.02
N GLY A 153 0.93 12.30 -5.69
CA GLY A 153 1.79 13.04 -4.76
C GLY A 153 1.49 12.77 -3.28
N SER A 154 2.35 13.28 -2.41
CA SER A 154 2.34 13.07 -0.94
C SER A 154 2.33 11.60 -0.50
N VAL A 155 2.74 10.67 -1.36
CA VAL A 155 2.74 9.22 -1.05
C VAL A 155 3.55 8.92 0.21
N LEU A 156 4.78 9.45 0.31
CA LEU A 156 5.66 9.21 1.46
C LEU A 156 5.08 9.71 2.80
N PRO A 157 4.61 10.97 2.93
CA PRO A 157 3.89 11.42 4.12
C PRO A 157 2.71 10.52 4.51
N ILE A 158 1.91 10.10 3.53
CA ILE A 158 0.71 9.28 3.76
C ILE A 158 1.06 7.88 4.27
N VAL A 159 1.96 7.17 3.59
CA VAL A 159 2.36 5.81 4.04
C VAL A 159 3.14 5.86 5.36
N THR A 160 3.86 6.96 5.62
CA THR A 160 4.49 7.20 6.93
C THR A 160 3.43 7.31 8.02
N ALA A 161 2.42 8.16 7.83
CA ALA A 161 1.32 8.32 8.77
C ALA A 161 0.58 7.00 9.07
N VAL A 162 0.31 6.18 8.06
CA VAL A 162 -0.30 4.85 8.24
C VAL A 162 0.60 3.94 9.08
N CYS A 163 1.90 3.88 8.79
CA CYS A 163 2.84 3.06 9.55
C CYS A 163 3.03 3.55 11.00
N ILE A 164 3.02 4.87 11.23
CA ILE A 164 3.06 5.45 12.58
C ILE A 164 1.81 5.08 13.36
N ALA A 165 0.62 5.20 12.77
CA ALA A 165 -0.62 4.78 13.42
C ALA A 165 -0.64 3.29 13.75
N LEU A 166 -0.10 2.46 12.85
CA LEU A 166 0.05 1.03 13.07
C LEU A 166 0.97 0.74 14.27
N LEU A 167 2.15 1.39 14.33
CA LEU A 167 3.08 1.27 15.44
C LEU A 167 2.47 1.77 16.76
N ALA A 168 1.86 2.95 16.74
CA ALA A 168 1.31 3.63 17.89
C ALA A 168 0.14 2.87 18.52
N GLU A 169 -0.79 2.32 17.72
CA GLU A 169 -2.02 1.78 18.27
C GLU A 169 -2.05 0.24 18.33
N MET A 170 -1.33 -0.47 17.44
CA MET A 170 -1.25 -1.94 17.51
C MET A 170 -0.05 -2.43 18.33
N TYR A 171 1.09 -1.75 18.29
CA TYR A 171 2.34 -2.26 18.87
C TYR A 171 2.75 -1.60 20.19
N THR A 172 2.05 -0.55 20.61
CA THR A 172 2.07 -0.11 22.01
C THR A 172 1.03 -0.87 22.83
N THR A 173 1.19 -0.94 24.15
CA THR A 173 0.12 -1.37 25.04
C THR A 173 0.15 -0.60 26.35
N THR A 174 -1.05 -0.31 26.86
CA THR A 174 -1.29 0.18 28.23
C THR A 174 -1.87 -0.91 29.12
N LYS A 175 -2.21 -2.09 28.57
CA LYS A 175 -2.97 -3.16 29.23
C LYS A 175 -2.32 -4.54 29.00
N LYS A 176 -2.86 -5.57 29.67
CA LYS A 176 -2.44 -6.98 29.50
C LYS A 176 -2.81 -7.60 28.15
N ARG A 177 -3.73 -6.99 27.39
CA ARG A 177 -4.19 -7.48 26.08
C ARG A 177 -3.45 -6.75 24.97
N ARG A 178 -2.84 -7.51 24.06
CA ARG A 178 -2.05 -6.99 22.94
C ARG A 178 -2.75 -7.29 21.62
N VAL A 179 -2.46 -6.52 20.59
CA VAL A 179 -2.95 -6.76 19.22
C VAL A 179 -1.76 -6.87 18.28
N ARG A 180 -1.73 -7.89 17.42
CA ARG A 180 -0.62 -8.11 16.49
C ARG A 180 -1.15 -8.50 15.13
N LEU A 181 -0.47 -8.02 14.09
CA LEU A 181 -0.68 -8.54 12.75
C LEU A 181 -0.02 -9.92 12.62
N ARG A 182 -0.65 -10.78 11.83
CA ARG A 182 -0.07 -11.99 11.28
C ARG A 182 -0.44 -12.06 9.81
N TYR A 183 0.34 -12.77 9.02
CA TYR A 183 -0.06 -13.19 7.68
C TYR A 183 -0.27 -14.70 7.70
N LYS A 184 -1.51 -15.13 7.47
CA LYS A 184 -1.93 -16.53 7.66
C LYS A 184 -1.58 -17.03 9.06
N SER A 185 -0.72 -18.03 9.19
CA SER A 185 -0.27 -18.56 10.48
C SER A 185 1.01 -17.89 11.03
N SER A 186 1.64 -16.99 10.27
CA SER A 186 2.97 -16.43 10.60
C SER A 186 2.83 -15.01 11.14
N PRO A 187 3.23 -14.72 12.39
CA PRO A 187 3.24 -13.35 12.92
C PRO A 187 4.07 -12.40 12.06
N ILE A 188 3.64 -11.14 11.97
CA ILE A 188 4.45 -10.08 11.38
C ILE A 188 5.57 -9.73 12.37
N SER A 189 6.81 -9.93 11.94
CA SER A 189 8.01 -9.62 12.71
C SER A 189 8.55 -8.22 12.40
N ASP A 190 8.33 -7.70 11.20
CA ASP A 190 8.70 -6.35 10.82
C ASP A 190 7.67 -5.71 9.88
N PHE A 191 7.59 -4.38 9.91
CA PHE A 191 6.93 -3.61 8.87
C PHE A 191 7.58 -2.23 8.77
N GLY A 192 7.48 -1.65 7.58
CA GLY A 192 8.01 -0.33 7.32
C GLY A 192 7.69 0.13 5.92
N ILE A 193 8.54 1.02 5.41
CA ILE A 193 8.36 1.64 4.12
C ILE A 193 9.56 1.30 3.26
N ALA A 194 9.27 0.84 2.05
CA ALA A 194 10.25 0.62 1.00
C ALA A 194 10.12 1.73 -0.05
N MET A 195 11.25 2.07 -0.66
CA MET A 195 11.39 3.04 -1.73
C MET A 195 12.17 2.40 -2.87
N GLY A 196 11.71 2.68 -4.09
CA GLY A 196 12.30 2.12 -5.30
C GLY A 196 11.63 2.71 -6.54
N SER A 197 11.57 1.91 -7.59
CA SER A 197 10.80 2.22 -8.79
C SER A 197 9.66 1.23 -9.01
N ALA A 198 8.61 1.70 -9.68
CA ALA A 198 7.55 0.88 -10.23
C ALA A 198 7.74 0.76 -11.76
N ARG A 199 7.54 -0.43 -12.30
CA ARG A 199 7.57 -0.66 -13.75
C ARG A 199 6.28 -0.11 -14.36
N VAL A 200 6.37 1.08 -14.94
CA VAL A 200 5.24 1.81 -15.52
C VAL A 200 5.57 2.19 -16.96
N THR A 201 4.62 2.00 -17.86
CA THR A 201 4.77 2.40 -19.26
C THR A 201 4.54 3.91 -19.41
N ASN A 202 5.09 4.54 -20.45
CA ASN A 202 4.89 5.99 -20.65
C ASN A 202 3.41 6.33 -20.92
N GLN A 203 2.63 5.39 -21.46
CA GLN A 203 1.19 5.50 -21.66
C GLN A 203 0.44 5.72 -20.34
N ASP A 204 0.96 5.18 -19.24
CA ASP A 204 0.32 5.20 -17.93
C ASP A 204 0.78 6.37 -17.05
N LYS A 205 1.80 7.12 -17.48
CA LYS A 205 2.25 8.34 -16.80
C LYS A 205 1.39 9.54 -17.23
N LEU A 206 1.23 10.52 -16.34
CA LEU A 206 0.61 11.81 -16.66
C LEU A 206 1.67 12.91 -16.73
N ALA A 207 1.45 13.89 -17.59
CA ALA A 207 2.19 15.14 -17.66
C ALA A 207 1.20 16.28 -17.90
N TYR A 208 1.37 17.39 -17.21
CA TYR A 208 0.45 18.53 -17.24
C TYR A 208 1.09 19.68 -18.01
N PHE A 209 0.40 20.20 -19.02
CA PHE A 209 0.90 21.30 -19.86
C PHE A 209 -0.03 22.51 -19.73
N ARG A 210 0.47 23.65 -19.25
CA ARG A 210 -0.32 24.88 -19.10
C ARG A 210 -0.24 25.72 -20.38
N LEU A 211 -1.39 25.99 -21.00
CA LEU A 211 -1.44 26.84 -22.19
C LEU A 211 -1.10 28.30 -21.91
N ALA A 212 -1.39 28.79 -20.70
CA ALA A 212 -1.23 30.19 -20.35
C ALA A 212 0.23 30.68 -20.42
N ASP A 213 1.18 29.81 -20.06
CA ASP A 213 2.61 30.14 -19.96
C ASP A 213 3.54 29.13 -20.66
N GLY A 214 2.99 28.05 -21.22
CA GLY A 214 3.76 26.97 -21.86
C GLY A 214 4.56 26.12 -20.89
N SER A 215 4.35 26.26 -19.58
CA SER A 215 5.01 25.43 -18.57
C SER A 215 4.47 24.00 -18.58
N PHE A 216 5.30 23.05 -18.16
CA PHE A 216 4.87 21.68 -17.94
C PHE A 216 5.36 21.13 -16.61
N ASP A 217 4.53 20.27 -16.01
CA ASP A 217 4.81 19.57 -14.76
C ASP A 217 4.63 18.06 -14.99
N HIS A 218 5.43 17.25 -14.29
CA HIS A 218 5.24 15.80 -14.29
C HIS A 218 4.17 15.41 -13.27
N GLY A 219 3.40 14.38 -13.63
CA GLY A 219 2.61 13.65 -12.65
C GLY A 219 3.50 12.86 -11.68
N GLN A 220 2.93 11.84 -11.04
CA GLN A 220 3.70 11.03 -10.12
C GLN A 220 4.90 10.36 -10.81
N ASP A 221 6.06 10.36 -10.17
CA ASP A 221 7.30 9.79 -10.71
C ASP A 221 7.42 8.30 -10.31
N PRO A 222 7.27 7.34 -11.24
CA PRO A 222 7.36 5.92 -10.90
C PRO A 222 8.78 5.51 -10.52
N ASP A 223 9.82 6.30 -10.83
CA ASP A 223 11.17 6.02 -10.36
C ASP A 223 11.39 6.42 -8.91
N LYS A 224 10.46 7.16 -8.30
CA LYS A 224 10.50 7.58 -6.89
C LYS A 224 9.23 7.12 -6.17
N HIS A 225 9.03 5.82 -6.17
CA HIS A 225 7.83 5.17 -5.66
C HIS A 225 8.02 4.62 -4.24
N TYR A 226 6.93 4.54 -3.48
CA TYR A 226 6.93 4.09 -2.09
C TYR A 226 5.79 3.12 -1.81
N TRP A 227 6.04 2.09 -1.01
CA TRP A 227 5.05 1.11 -0.59
C TRP A 227 5.31 0.64 0.84
N ILE A 228 4.29 0.05 1.46
CA ILE A 228 4.40 -0.56 2.78
C ILE A 228 4.84 -2.01 2.60
N TYR A 229 5.86 -2.43 3.34
CA TYR A 229 6.26 -3.83 3.41
C TYR A 229 5.92 -4.41 4.79
N PHE A 230 5.67 -5.72 4.81
CA PHE A 230 5.53 -6.52 6.01
C PHE A 230 6.40 -7.75 5.85
N THR A 231 7.15 -8.10 6.89
CA THR A 231 7.96 -9.32 6.93
C THR A 231 7.40 -10.19 8.05
N THR A 232 7.16 -11.47 7.76
CA THR A 232 6.78 -12.43 8.78
C THR A 232 8.01 -12.98 9.51
N ILE A 233 7.83 -13.56 10.69
CA ILE A 233 8.92 -14.21 11.45
C ILE A 233 9.61 -15.36 10.68
N ARG A 234 9.01 -15.82 9.58
CA ARG A 234 9.57 -16.84 8.68
C ARG A 234 10.29 -16.24 7.46
N GLY A 235 10.50 -14.92 7.44
CA GLY A 235 11.16 -14.23 6.32
C GLY A 235 10.32 -14.09 5.06
N GLU A 236 9.00 -14.27 5.17
CA GLU A 236 8.09 -14.01 4.04
C GLU A 236 7.78 -12.52 3.98
N ASP A 237 8.00 -11.92 2.82
CA ASP A 237 7.68 -10.52 2.54
C ASP A 237 6.32 -10.40 1.84
N ILE A 238 5.52 -9.44 2.32
CA ILE A 238 4.24 -9.02 1.78
C ILE A 238 4.32 -7.52 1.50
N LEU A 239 3.76 -7.09 0.37
CA LEU A 239 3.76 -5.70 -0.05
C LEU A 239 2.33 -5.18 -0.16
N LEU A 240 2.10 -3.96 0.33
CA LEU A 240 0.90 -3.18 0.09
C LEU A 240 1.27 -1.85 -0.56
N ASP A 241 0.79 -1.66 -1.78
CA ASP A 241 1.00 -0.43 -2.55
C ASP A 241 -0.33 0.21 -2.92
N CYS A 242 -0.57 1.40 -2.40
CA CYS A 242 -1.81 2.15 -2.60
C CYS A 242 -1.64 3.28 -3.62
N ALA A 243 -0.49 3.37 -4.30
CA ALA A 243 -0.13 4.48 -5.16
C ALA A 243 -0.02 4.08 -6.64
N MET A 244 -0.20 2.81 -6.99
CA MET A 244 -0.17 2.34 -8.39
C MET A 244 -1.36 2.79 -9.23
N PHE A 245 -2.46 3.22 -8.60
CA PHE A 245 -3.65 3.70 -9.33
C PHE A 245 -3.36 4.96 -10.17
N THR A 246 -2.43 5.81 -9.72
CA THR A 246 -2.01 6.99 -10.49
C THR A 246 -1.36 6.59 -11.82
N PHE A 247 -0.80 5.38 -11.89
CA PHE A 247 -0.23 4.74 -13.07
C PHE A 247 -1.19 3.76 -13.76
N ASN A 248 -2.50 4.02 -13.65
CA ASN A 248 -3.56 3.21 -14.27
C ASN A 248 -3.59 1.73 -13.85
N MET A 249 -2.92 1.35 -12.75
CA MET A 249 -3.06 0.02 -12.18
C MET A 249 -4.30 -0.02 -11.28
N CYS A 250 -5.43 -0.40 -11.87
CA CYS A 250 -6.75 -0.14 -11.31
C CYS A 250 -7.24 -1.20 -10.32
N LEU A 251 -6.36 -1.79 -9.52
CA LEU A 251 -6.74 -2.74 -8.47
C LEU A 251 -7.21 -1.99 -7.21
N MET A 252 -8.47 -2.19 -6.88
CA MET A 252 -9.17 -1.47 -5.82
C MET A 252 -9.74 -2.45 -4.79
N VAL A 253 -9.75 -2.02 -3.53
CA VAL A 253 -10.65 -2.54 -2.51
C VAL A 253 -12.01 -1.90 -2.72
N ASN A 254 -13.06 -2.73 -2.82
CA ASN A 254 -14.46 -2.27 -2.86
C ASN A 254 -15.05 -2.15 -1.45
N GLU A 255 -16.21 -1.52 -1.33
CA GLU A 255 -16.96 -1.38 -0.08
C GLU A 255 -16.14 -0.78 1.07
N THR A 256 -15.39 0.29 0.78
CA THR A 256 -14.58 1.06 1.75
C THR A 256 -15.30 1.36 3.06
N GLY A 257 -16.60 1.65 3.02
CA GLY A 257 -17.39 1.93 4.24
C GLY A 257 -17.53 0.76 5.21
N THR A 258 -17.30 -0.49 4.77
CA THR A 258 -17.19 -1.66 5.65
C THR A 258 -15.97 -1.53 6.57
N TYR A 259 -14.87 -0.99 6.03
CA TYR A 259 -13.59 -0.89 6.73
C TYR A 259 -13.46 0.45 7.46
N LEU A 260 -13.88 1.54 6.82
CA LEU A 260 -13.83 2.90 7.35
C LEU A 260 -15.14 3.65 7.00
N PRO A 261 -16.18 3.56 7.85
CA PRO A 261 -17.49 4.15 7.57
C PRO A 261 -17.48 5.64 7.21
N GLN A 262 -16.51 6.40 7.73
CA GLN A 262 -16.32 7.82 7.45
C GLN A 262 -16.01 8.13 5.98
N LEU A 263 -15.60 7.13 5.19
CA LEU A 263 -15.42 7.29 3.74
C LEU A 263 -16.73 7.25 2.97
N LYS A 264 -17.83 6.73 3.54
CA LYS A 264 -19.15 6.83 2.91
C LYS A 264 -19.74 8.21 3.23
N PRO A 265 -20.22 8.97 2.23
CA PRO A 265 -20.47 8.62 0.82
C PRO A 265 -19.36 9.03 -0.18
N ILE A 266 -18.21 9.49 0.29
CA ILE A 266 -17.19 10.18 -0.50
C ILE A 266 -16.47 9.26 -1.50
N SER A 267 -16.11 8.05 -1.09
CA SER A 267 -15.38 7.11 -1.95
C SER A 267 -15.81 5.68 -1.66
N GLN A 268 -16.22 4.92 -2.69
CA GLN A 268 -16.55 3.49 -2.61
C GLN A 268 -15.32 2.59 -2.75
N PHE A 269 -14.24 3.12 -3.32
CA PHE A 269 -13.06 2.34 -3.72
C PHE A 269 -11.78 2.92 -3.13
N ALA A 270 -10.91 2.06 -2.59
CA ALA A 270 -9.57 2.45 -2.16
C ALA A 270 -8.51 1.69 -2.99
N PRO A 271 -7.54 2.39 -3.62
CA PRO A 271 -6.44 1.74 -4.31
C PRO A 271 -5.66 0.80 -3.40
N ALA A 272 -5.45 -0.45 -3.84
CA ALA A 272 -4.64 -1.40 -3.11
C ALA A 272 -4.10 -2.52 -4.03
N TYR A 273 -2.81 -2.46 -4.32
CA TYR A 273 -2.06 -3.58 -4.85
C TYR A 273 -1.43 -4.36 -3.69
N PHE A 274 -2.13 -5.40 -3.24
CA PHE A 274 -1.67 -6.30 -2.18
C PHE A 274 -0.96 -7.51 -2.79
N ARG A 275 0.38 -7.49 -2.76
CA ARG A 275 1.22 -8.56 -3.30
C ARG A 275 1.61 -9.53 -2.20
N ASP A 276 0.85 -10.61 -2.15
CA ASP A 276 1.08 -11.76 -1.29
C ASP A 276 1.95 -12.82 -2.01
N ARG A 277 2.29 -13.92 -1.34
CA ARG A 277 3.03 -15.05 -1.95
C ARG A 277 2.40 -15.55 -3.25
N LYS A 278 1.07 -15.71 -3.26
CA LYS A 278 0.38 -16.25 -4.44
C LYS A 278 0.55 -15.28 -5.61
N LEU A 279 0.37 -13.98 -5.41
CA LEU A 279 0.56 -12.99 -6.44
C LEU A 279 2.03 -12.94 -6.87
N ASN A 280 2.97 -12.94 -5.92
CA ASN A 280 4.40 -12.92 -6.19
C ASN A 280 4.87 -14.08 -7.08
N ASP A 281 4.34 -15.29 -6.88
CA ASP A 281 4.70 -16.45 -7.71
C ASP A 281 4.11 -16.36 -9.14
N ASN A 282 3.00 -15.62 -9.30
CA ASN A 282 2.19 -15.63 -10.50
C ASN A 282 2.35 -14.37 -11.37
N SER A 283 2.66 -13.21 -10.81
CA SER A 283 2.85 -11.95 -11.53
C SER A 283 4.33 -11.66 -11.84
N PRO A 284 4.63 -10.87 -12.89
CA PRO A 284 5.96 -10.30 -13.05
C PRO A 284 6.26 -9.32 -11.92
N ASP A 285 7.55 -9.11 -11.67
CA ASP A 285 7.95 -8.09 -10.70
C ASP A 285 7.59 -6.70 -11.24
N LEU A 286 6.82 -5.94 -10.46
CA LEU A 286 6.43 -4.57 -10.76
C LEU A 286 7.28 -3.56 -10.01
N HIS A 287 8.04 -3.99 -9.00
CA HIS A 287 8.75 -3.10 -8.11
C HIS A 287 10.24 -3.43 -8.15
N THR A 288 11.07 -2.41 -8.24
CA THR A 288 12.52 -2.55 -8.01
C THR A 288 12.86 -1.78 -6.75
N GLU A 289 13.00 -2.51 -5.64
CA GLU A 289 13.37 -1.90 -4.37
C GLU A 289 14.82 -1.41 -4.39
N ARG A 290 15.04 -0.21 -3.86
CA ARG A 290 16.39 0.36 -3.67
C ARG A 290 16.74 0.55 -2.21
N LYS A 291 15.74 0.84 -1.38
CA LYS A 291 15.93 1.11 0.05
C LYS A 291 14.66 0.74 0.82
N ARG A 292 14.80 0.11 1.97
CA ARG A 292 13.70 -0.05 2.94
C ARG A 292 14.14 0.40 4.31
N MET A 293 13.18 0.89 5.10
CA MET A 293 13.41 1.26 6.50
C MET A 293 12.25 0.76 7.36
N SER A 294 12.62 0.03 8.41
CA SER A 294 11.66 -0.46 9.41
C SER A 294 11.11 0.69 10.23
N VAL A 295 9.78 0.75 10.30
CA VAL A 295 9.08 1.63 11.24
C VAL A 295 8.99 0.95 12.60
N LEU A 296 8.70 -0.35 12.63
CA LEU A 296 8.55 -1.11 13.86
C LEU A 296 9.84 -1.13 14.70
N ARG A 297 11.01 -1.25 14.07
CA ARG A 297 12.32 -1.37 14.72
C ARG A 297 13.05 -0.04 14.89
N SER A 298 12.50 1.07 14.41
CA SER A 298 13.12 2.39 14.56
C SER A 298 13.02 2.87 16.01
N GLN A 299 14.13 2.85 16.75
CA GLN A 299 14.19 3.28 18.16
C GLN A 299 13.53 4.65 18.38
N THR A 300 13.90 5.64 17.58
CA THR A 300 13.37 7.01 17.71
C THR A 300 11.85 7.07 17.50
N LEU A 301 11.31 6.31 16.55
CA LEU A 301 9.87 6.26 16.31
C LEU A 301 9.14 5.57 17.45
N ARG A 302 9.73 4.51 18.03
CA ARG A 302 9.16 3.82 19.21
C ARG A 302 9.05 4.75 20.41
N GLU A 303 10.10 5.53 20.67
CA GLU A 303 10.12 6.53 21.73
C GLU A 303 9.07 7.62 21.48
N THR A 304 8.99 8.14 20.25
CA THR A 304 7.97 9.12 19.85
C THR A 304 6.54 8.60 20.05
N VAL A 305 6.21 7.39 19.56
CA VAL A 305 4.84 6.89 19.69
C VAL A 305 4.46 6.50 21.11
N ALA A 306 5.42 6.32 22.02
CA ALA A 306 5.14 6.01 23.42
C ALA A 306 4.23 7.07 24.09
N ASN A 307 4.31 8.32 23.62
CA ASN A 307 3.56 9.46 24.14
C ASN A 307 2.36 9.88 23.28
N SER A 308 2.00 9.14 22.22
CA SER A 308 0.99 9.61 21.26
C SER A 308 -0.48 9.54 21.72
N VAL A 309 -0.73 9.30 23.01
CA VAL A 309 -2.10 9.32 23.56
C VAL A 309 -2.72 10.71 23.37
N ASP A 310 -1.90 11.75 23.59
CA ASP A 310 -2.31 13.15 23.57
C ASP A 310 -2.05 13.82 22.19
N GLY A 311 -1.74 13.03 21.16
CA GLY A 311 -1.39 13.50 19.81
C GLY A 311 0.13 13.55 19.57
N PHE A 312 0.54 14.30 18.54
CA PHE A 312 1.95 14.48 18.17
C PHE A 312 2.34 15.96 18.26
N THR A 313 3.45 16.23 18.93
CA THR A 313 4.03 17.57 19.07
C THR A 313 4.88 17.94 17.86
N GLY A 314 5.32 19.20 17.75
CA GLY A 314 6.29 19.61 16.73
C GLY A 314 7.61 18.83 16.78
N ALA A 315 8.05 18.40 17.97
CA ALA A 315 9.24 17.56 18.13
C ALA A 315 9.01 16.15 17.54
N ASP A 316 7.82 15.57 17.74
CA ASP A 316 7.47 14.28 17.17
C ASP A 316 7.41 14.36 15.63
N ILE A 317 6.84 15.43 15.09
CA ILE A 317 6.80 15.71 13.65
C ILE A 317 8.22 15.84 13.08
N ALA A 318 9.15 16.44 13.82
CA ALA A 318 10.56 16.50 13.40
C ALA A 318 11.19 15.10 13.30
N VAL A 319 10.82 14.15 14.18
CA VAL A 319 11.26 12.75 14.09
C VAL A 319 10.68 12.07 12.83
N PHE A 320 9.40 12.27 12.53
CA PHE A 320 8.78 11.76 11.30
C PHE A 320 9.47 12.31 10.06
N THR A 321 9.73 13.61 10.07
CA THR A 321 10.44 14.33 9.00
C THR A 321 11.83 13.75 8.80
N SER A 322 12.60 13.55 9.87
CA SER A 322 13.92 12.93 9.81
C SER A 322 13.87 11.49 9.27
N PHE A 323 12.87 10.71 9.64
CA PHE A 323 12.65 9.38 9.06
C PHE A 323 12.39 9.45 7.54
N MET A 324 11.48 10.32 7.09
CA MET A 324 11.16 10.50 5.67
C MET A 324 12.35 11.01 4.86
N GLN A 325 13.13 11.96 5.40
CA GLN A 325 14.33 12.49 4.76
C GLN A 325 15.40 11.42 4.60
N ARG A 326 15.65 10.61 5.64
CA ARG A 326 16.57 9.49 5.56
C ARG A 326 16.09 8.47 4.54
N LEU A 327 14.80 8.11 4.51
CA LEU A 327 14.30 7.14 3.54
C LEU A 327 14.44 7.68 2.11
N SER A 328 13.93 8.89 1.85
CA SER A 328 13.88 9.49 0.52
C SER A 328 15.23 9.97 -0.03
N ASN A 329 16.23 10.16 0.84
CA ASN A 329 17.47 10.91 0.57
C ASN A 329 17.18 12.34 0.03
N LYS A 330 16.08 12.94 0.46
CA LYS A 330 15.66 14.30 0.06
C LYS A 330 15.25 15.10 1.27
N LYS A 331 15.40 16.42 1.18
CA LYS A 331 14.84 17.34 2.19
C LYS A 331 13.31 17.36 2.03
N CYS A 332 12.59 16.98 3.09
CA CYS A 332 11.15 17.17 3.18
C CYS A 332 10.82 18.66 3.24
N THR A 333 9.78 19.06 2.53
CA THR A 333 9.17 20.38 2.64
C THR A 333 8.45 20.51 3.99
N VAL A 334 8.18 21.75 4.41
CA VAL A 334 7.36 22.02 5.61
C VAL A 334 6.00 21.36 5.45
N LYS A 335 5.39 21.51 4.27
CA LYS A 335 4.09 20.93 3.96
C LYS A 335 4.06 19.40 4.07
N GLU A 336 5.05 18.69 3.54
CA GLU A 336 5.13 17.23 3.69
C GLU A 336 5.25 16.80 5.16
N SER A 337 5.98 17.57 5.96
CA SER A 337 6.16 17.34 7.39
C SER A 337 4.84 17.51 8.14
N ASP A 338 4.12 18.60 7.86
CA ASP A 338 2.80 18.89 8.43
C ASP A 338 1.79 17.81 8.05
N LEU A 339 1.74 17.42 6.76
CA LEU A 339 0.85 16.36 6.27
C LEU A 339 1.10 15.04 7.02
N ALA A 340 2.37 14.65 7.21
CA ALA A 340 2.69 13.43 7.94
C ALA A 340 2.19 13.47 9.40
N GLY A 341 2.35 14.59 10.10
CA GLY A 341 1.87 14.78 11.47
C GLY A 341 0.34 14.77 11.59
N THR A 342 -0.33 15.53 10.73
CA THR A 342 -1.79 15.62 10.67
C THR A 342 -2.41 14.26 10.36
N TYR A 343 -1.93 13.58 9.31
CA TYR A 343 -2.44 12.27 8.94
C TYR A 343 -2.11 11.20 9.97
N ALA A 344 -0.93 11.24 10.62
CA ALA A 344 -0.60 10.29 11.67
C ALA A 344 -1.59 10.42 12.85
N SER A 345 -1.93 11.65 13.24
CA SER A 345 -2.91 11.91 14.29
C SER A 345 -4.30 11.38 13.93
N LEU A 346 -4.77 11.70 12.71
CA LEU A 346 -6.05 11.22 12.19
C LEU A 346 -6.11 9.69 12.14
N HIS A 347 -5.09 9.05 11.58
CA HIS A 347 -5.01 7.60 11.45
C HIS A 347 -4.90 6.90 12.80
N CYS A 348 -4.21 7.47 13.79
CA CYS A 348 -4.22 6.95 15.16
C CYS A 348 -5.64 6.94 15.72
N GLY A 349 -6.44 7.99 15.50
CA GLY A 349 -7.84 8.04 15.89
C GLY A 349 -8.67 6.90 15.30
N PHE A 350 -8.60 6.72 13.97
CA PHE A 350 -9.31 5.63 13.29
C PHE A 350 -8.84 4.23 13.72
N MET A 351 -7.52 4.03 13.82
CA MET A 351 -6.93 2.76 14.23
C MET A 351 -7.31 2.42 15.68
N ARG A 352 -7.26 3.39 16.59
CA ARG A 352 -7.69 3.24 18.00
C ARG A 352 -9.14 2.81 18.10
N LEU A 353 -10.03 3.50 17.39
CA LEU A 353 -11.45 3.18 17.36
C LEU A 353 -11.69 1.77 16.82
N CYS A 354 -11.04 1.44 15.70
CA CYS A 354 -11.08 0.10 15.11
C CYS A 354 -10.68 -0.96 16.14
N ILE A 355 -9.54 -0.78 16.82
CA ILE A 355 -8.96 -1.69 17.82
C ILE A 355 -9.84 -1.84 19.07
N GLN A 356 -10.37 -0.74 19.59
CA GLN A 356 -11.20 -0.74 20.78
C GLN A 356 -12.53 -1.44 20.55
N GLU A 357 -13.15 -1.20 19.39
CA GLU A 357 -14.48 -1.71 19.06
C GLU A 357 -14.48 -3.08 18.37
N ARG A 358 -13.32 -3.68 18.11
CA ARG A 358 -13.28 -5.00 17.46
C ARG A 358 -13.86 -5.03 16.05
N ARG A 359 -13.85 -3.90 15.34
CA ARG A 359 -14.47 -3.76 14.00
C ARG A 359 -13.98 -4.82 13.00
N TRP A 360 -12.69 -5.16 13.08
CA TRP A 360 -12.07 -6.15 12.20
C TRP A 360 -12.62 -7.57 12.33
N GLU A 361 -13.33 -7.90 13.41
CA GLU A 361 -13.99 -9.20 13.56
C GLU A 361 -15.20 -9.36 12.64
N ASN A 362 -15.78 -8.24 12.18
CA ASN A 362 -16.93 -8.22 11.29
C ASN A 362 -16.55 -8.02 9.81
N TRP A 363 -15.26 -7.88 9.51
CA TRP A 363 -14.79 -7.70 8.14
C TRP A 363 -14.77 -9.03 7.38
N PRO A 364 -15.02 -9.01 6.06
CA PRO A 364 -14.95 -10.23 5.27
C PRO A 364 -13.52 -10.80 5.31
N PRO A 365 -13.37 -12.14 5.44
CA PRO A 365 -12.04 -12.77 5.50
C PRO A 365 -11.28 -12.64 4.18
N THR A 366 -12.01 -12.49 3.07
CA THR A 366 -11.46 -12.15 1.76
C THR A 366 -12.11 -10.84 1.32
N PRO A 367 -11.34 -9.75 1.16
CA PRO A 367 -11.91 -8.48 0.74
C PRO A 367 -12.47 -8.56 -0.67
N GLU A 368 -13.53 -7.79 -0.91
CA GLU A 368 -14.05 -7.60 -2.25
C GLU A 368 -13.10 -6.70 -3.04
N LEU A 369 -12.64 -7.20 -4.18
CA LEU A 369 -11.75 -6.48 -5.08
C LEU A 369 -12.51 -6.04 -6.31
N ALA A 370 -12.21 -4.83 -6.77
CA ALA A 370 -12.72 -4.29 -8.03
C ALA A 370 -11.55 -3.92 -8.95
N ILE A 371 -11.80 -4.00 -10.25
CA ILE A 371 -10.91 -3.43 -11.27
C ILE A 371 -11.63 -2.23 -11.89
N GLU A 372 -11.11 -1.04 -11.68
CA GLU A 372 -11.68 0.19 -12.26
C GLU A 372 -11.23 0.36 -13.73
N GLN A 373 -11.86 -0.38 -14.65
CA GLN A 373 -11.54 -0.37 -16.09
C GLN A 373 -11.93 0.96 -16.76
N ASP A 374 -11.20 1.37 -17.80
CA ASP A 374 -11.67 2.47 -18.65
C ASP A 374 -12.90 2.03 -19.47
N PRO A 375 -13.95 2.87 -19.59
CA PRO A 375 -15.07 2.61 -20.49
C PRO A 375 -14.59 2.33 -21.93
N GLY A 376 -14.86 1.13 -22.44
CA GLY A 376 -14.38 0.65 -23.74
C GLY A 376 -13.23 -0.37 -23.67
N GLU A 377 -12.58 -0.52 -22.50
CA GLU A 377 -11.64 -1.63 -22.23
C GLU A 377 -12.38 -2.92 -21.82
N SER A 378 -13.69 -3.03 -22.10
CA SER A 378 -14.46 -4.21 -21.71
C SER A 378 -13.80 -5.47 -22.27
N ILE A 379 -13.39 -6.36 -21.38
CA ILE A 379 -12.95 -7.75 -21.64
C ILE A 379 -14.16 -8.60 -22.07
N GLY A 380 -15.08 -8.03 -22.84
CA GLY A 380 -16.30 -8.68 -23.33
C GLY A 380 -16.05 -9.55 -24.56
N GLY A 381 -14.83 -9.54 -25.09
CA GLY A 381 -14.37 -10.53 -26.06
C GLY A 381 -13.54 -11.59 -25.35
N ASP A 382 -13.75 -12.86 -25.70
CA ASP A 382 -12.76 -13.91 -25.47
C ASP A 382 -11.46 -13.52 -26.21
N ASP A 383 -10.56 -12.87 -25.47
CA ASP A 383 -9.23 -12.44 -25.91
C ASP A 383 -8.17 -13.53 -25.67
N GLY A 384 -8.60 -14.72 -25.25
CA GLY A 384 -7.73 -15.84 -24.91
C GLY A 384 -6.97 -15.65 -23.59
N SER A 385 -7.30 -14.65 -22.77
CA SER A 385 -6.54 -14.36 -21.54
C SER A 385 -6.53 -15.55 -20.57
N GLU A 386 -7.65 -16.27 -20.42
CA GLU A 386 -7.70 -17.48 -19.58
C GLU A 386 -6.79 -18.59 -20.10
N GLU A 387 -6.82 -18.86 -21.42
CA GLU A 387 -5.96 -19.84 -22.09
C GLU A 387 -4.49 -19.43 -21.99
N TRP A 388 -4.20 -18.14 -22.13
CA TRP A 388 -2.86 -17.59 -21.94
C TRP A 388 -2.38 -17.83 -20.52
N PHE A 389 -3.20 -17.55 -19.50
CA PHE A 389 -2.84 -17.81 -18.10
C PHE A 389 -2.61 -19.30 -17.83
N ALA A 390 -3.43 -20.17 -18.41
CA ALA A 390 -3.25 -21.62 -18.32
C ALA A 390 -1.95 -22.08 -19.00
N TYR A 391 -1.66 -21.55 -20.19
CA TYR A 391 -0.41 -21.80 -20.91
C TYR A 391 0.80 -21.29 -20.12
N LEU A 392 0.75 -20.06 -19.60
CA LEU A 392 1.82 -19.42 -18.84
C LEU A 392 2.18 -20.22 -17.59
N LYS A 393 1.18 -20.75 -16.87
CA LYS A 393 1.41 -21.66 -15.72
C LYS A 393 2.17 -22.93 -16.13
N LYS A 394 1.75 -23.56 -17.24
CA LYS A 394 2.45 -24.75 -17.79
C LYS A 394 3.87 -24.39 -18.22
N TRP A 395 4.03 -23.29 -18.94
CA TRP A 395 5.31 -22.79 -19.41
C TRP A 395 6.29 -22.48 -18.28
N LYS A 396 5.87 -21.76 -17.22
CA LYS A 396 6.69 -21.51 -16.03
C LYS A 396 7.16 -22.82 -15.38
N LYS A 397 6.27 -23.83 -15.27
CA LYS A 397 6.63 -25.16 -14.76
C LYS A 397 7.66 -25.86 -15.64
N MET A 398 7.49 -25.80 -16.97
CA MET A 398 8.45 -26.39 -17.92
C MET A 398 9.80 -25.67 -17.88
N LYS A 399 9.81 -24.32 -17.78
CA LYS A 399 11.02 -23.52 -17.68
C LYS A 399 11.80 -23.82 -16.41
N LYS A 400 11.12 -23.92 -15.26
CA LYS A 400 11.73 -24.35 -13.99
C LYS A 400 12.34 -25.77 -14.08
N ALA A 401 11.75 -26.63 -14.91
CA ALA A 401 12.26 -27.98 -15.17
C ALA A 401 13.36 -28.04 -16.26
N GLY A 402 13.82 -26.89 -16.78
CA GLY A 402 14.83 -26.83 -17.84
C GLY A 402 14.35 -27.29 -19.22
N LYS A 403 13.04 -27.48 -19.42
CA LYS A 403 12.48 -28.03 -20.67
C LYS A 403 12.27 -26.98 -21.77
N VAL A 404 12.45 -25.70 -21.47
CA VAL A 404 12.11 -24.58 -22.38
C VAL A 404 13.30 -23.66 -22.59
N GLY A 405 14.47 -24.23 -22.89
CA GLY A 405 15.69 -23.51 -23.28
C GLY A 405 15.91 -22.16 -22.58
N ASN A 406 16.35 -21.16 -23.35
CA ASN A 406 16.47 -19.75 -22.92
C ASN A 406 15.28 -18.90 -23.37
N GLU A 407 14.12 -19.51 -23.59
CA GLU A 407 12.94 -18.79 -24.09
C GLU A 407 12.51 -17.70 -23.11
N THR A 408 12.28 -16.50 -23.63
CA THR A 408 11.73 -15.36 -22.90
C THR A 408 10.21 -15.48 -22.81
N MET A 409 9.59 -14.87 -21.80
CA MET A 409 8.12 -14.85 -21.67
C MET A 409 7.45 -14.20 -22.89
N ALA A 410 8.10 -13.22 -23.52
CA ALA A 410 7.60 -12.58 -24.74
C ALA A 410 7.60 -13.53 -25.95
N GLN A 411 8.63 -14.37 -26.11
CA GLN A 411 8.66 -15.42 -27.14
C GLN A 411 7.57 -16.46 -26.89
N ALA A 412 7.43 -16.91 -25.63
CA ALA A 412 6.40 -17.87 -25.25
C ALA A 412 4.97 -17.35 -25.50
N HIS A 413 4.74 -16.05 -25.26
CA HIS A 413 3.47 -15.39 -25.53
C HIS A 413 3.18 -15.29 -27.03
N ARG A 414 4.17 -14.91 -27.85
CA ARG A 414 4.03 -14.91 -29.32
C ARG A 414 3.68 -16.30 -29.84
N ALA A 415 4.44 -17.33 -29.44
CA ALA A 415 4.20 -18.71 -29.84
C ALA A 415 2.83 -19.26 -29.40
N TRP A 416 2.34 -18.85 -28.22
CA TRP A 416 0.99 -19.18 -27.78
C TRP A 416 -0.06 -18.46 -28.63
N ARG A 417 0.10 -17.15 -28.83
CA ARG A 417 -0.85 -16.31 -29.59
C ARG A 417 -1.01 -16.81 -31.01
N ASP A 418 0.09 -17.12 -31.70
CA ASP A 418 0.06 -17.68 -33.05
C ASP A 418 -0.75 -18.98 -33.11
N LYS A 419 -0.59 -19.87 -32.11
CA LYS A 419 -1.36 -21.13 -32.01
C LYS A 419 -2.83 -20.90 -31.69
N TRP A 420 -3.12 -19.95 -30.82
CA TRP A 420 -4.48 -19.63 -30.40
C TRP A 420 -5.27 -18.98 -31.55
N GLU A 421 -4.66 -18.03 -32.26
CA GLU A 421 -5.25 -17.42 -33.46
C GLU A 421 -5.44 -18.43 -34.59
N ALA A 422 -4.49 -19.35 -34.78
CA ALA A 422 -4.61 -20.43 -35.77
C ALA A 422 -5.74 -21.41 -35.43
N ALA A 423 -6.06 -21.63 -34.16
CA ALA A 423 -7.15 -22.51 -33.73
C ALA A 423 -8.55 -21.88 -33.88
N ARG A 424 -8.63 -20.55 -34.05
CA ARG A 424 -9.89 -19.81 -34.22
C ARG A 424 -10.25 -19.56 -35.69
N LYS A 425 -9.31 -19.74 -36.61
CA LYS A 425 -9.55 -19.72 -38.06
C LYS A 425 -9.98 -21.11 -38.51
#